data_AF-A0A0Q8D1Z3-F1
#
_entry.id   AF-A0A0Q8D1Z3-F1
#
_cell.length_a   1.000
_cell.length_b   1.000
_cell.length_c   1.000
_cell.angle_alpha   90.00
_cell.angle_beta   90.00
_cell.angle_gamma   90.00
#
_symmetry.space_group_name_H-M   'P 1'
#
loop_
_entity.id
_entity.type
_entity.pdbx_description
1 polymer ?
#
loop_
_entity_poly.entity_id
_entity_poly.type
_entity_poly.pdbx_seq_one_letter_code
_entity_poly.pdbx_strand_id
1 'polypeptide(L)'
;MKKLLLLMTFAASATVAQAQDARPAATAEYQACLEESEQARKECSFGGCGNILGACYERQIAVLEQDSARVAERVQGAACAESAEKVVAEFSGLEASLTKLRQFDGTWPGFELRVELAEAKNQSLKLLASECTEPKQPSAPVREEER
;
A
#
# COMPACT_ATOMS: atom_id res chain seq x y z
N MET A 1 10.32 58.33 14.89
CA MET A 1 10.93 57.18 14.20
C MET A 1 10.03 55.97 14.42
N LYS A 2 9.24 55.58 13.42
CA LYS A 2 8.25 54.48 13.52
C LYS A 2 8.74 53.36 12.59
N LYS A 3 9.42 52.37 13.13
CA LYS A 3 9.92 51.21 12.36
C LYS A 3 8.76 50.23 12.17
N LEU A 4 8.21 50.21 10.95
CA LEU A 4 7.42 49.11 10.44
C LEU A 4 8.35 47.90 10.30
N LEU A 5 8.10 46.84 11.07
CA LEU A 5 8.68 45.52 10.86
C LEU A 5 7.69 44.71 10.05
N LEU A 6 7.91 44.68 8.74
CA LEU A 6 7.30 43.75 7.80
C LEU A 6 7.91 42.36 8.04
N LEU A 7 7.18 41.50 8.74
CA LEU A 7 7.40 40.06 8.75
C LEU A 7 6.54 39.43 7.64
N MET A 8 7.07 39.45 6.41
CA MET A 8 6.53 38.70 5.28
C MET A 8 7.13 37.29 5.28
N THR A 9 6.31 36.35 5.75
CA THR A 9 6.06 35.02 5.17
C THR A 9 7.14 34.39 4.27
N PHE A 10 7.60 33.21 4.66
CA PHE A 10 7.62 32.07 3.75
C PHE A 10 6.98 30.86 4.43
N ALA A 11 5.71 30.65 4.09
CA ALA A 11 5.04 29.38 4.25
C ALA A 11 5.72 28.39 3.31
N ALA A 12 6.61 27.56 3.86
CA ALA A 12 7.00 26.31 3.24
C ALA A 12 6.57 25.19 4.19
N SER A 13 5.25 25.04 4.35
CA SER A 13 4.67 23.77 4.79
C SER A 13 4.95 22.79 3.66
N ALA A 14 6.16 22.22 3.65
CA ALA A 14 6.42 20.98 2.95
C ALA A 14 5.52 19.94 3.64
N THR A 15 4.28 19.81 3.15
CA THR A 15 3.47 18.63 3.35
C THR A 15 4.25 17.49 2.73
N VAL A 16 5.14 16.90 3.51
CA VAL A 16 5.57 15.53 3.31
C VAL A 16 4.27 14.74 3.39
N ALA A 17 3.68 14.44 2.23
CA ALA A 17 2.68 13.40 2.14
C ALA A 17 3.40 12.12 2.53
N GLN A 18 3.50 11.88 3.84
CA GLN A 18 3.92 10.61 4.39
C GLN A 18 3.07 9.59 3.67
N ALA A 19 3.72 8.70 2.91
CA ALA A 19 3.05 7.55 2.33
C ALA A 19 2.43 6.81 3.53
N GLN A 20 1.16 7.11 3.83
CA GLN A 20 0.48 6.47 4.93
C GLN A 20 0.54 4.98 4.65
N ASP A 21 0.94 4.23 5.66
CA ASP A 21 0.95 2.79 5.57
C ASP A 21 -0.49 2.36 5.18
N ALA A 22 -0.61 1.50 4.17
CA ALA A 22 -1.90 1.06 3.70
C ALA A 22 -2.52 0.05 4.69
N ARG A 23 -1.68 -0.58 5.51
CA ARG A 23 -2.10 -1.62 6.46
C ARG A 23 -3.06 -1.11 7.54
N PRO A 24 -2.85 0.06 8.19
CA PRO A 24 -3.84 0.64 9.09
C PRO A 24 -5.20 0.91 8.41
N ALA A 25 -5.21 1.48 7.20
CA ALA A 25 -6.45 1.77 6.48
C ALA A 25 -7.19 0.49 6.07
N ALA A 26 -6.46 -0.52 5.58
CA ALA A 26 -7.01 -1.81 5.22
C ALA A 26 -7.57 -2.55 6.45
N THR A 27 -6.85 -2.50 7.58
CA THR A 27 -7.34 -3.07 8.85
C THR A 27 -8.60 -2.36 9.34
N ALA A 28 -8.64 -1.03 9.24
CA ALA A 28 -9.83 -0.26 9.61
C ALA A 28 -11.04 -0.64 8.77
N GLU A 29 -10.86 -0.86 7.46
CA GLU A 29 -11.92 -1.30 6.55
C GLU A 29 -12.44 -2.70 6.91
N TYR A 30 -11.53 -3.62 7.28
CA TYR A 30 -11.92 -4.94 7.79
C TYR A 30 -12.78 -4.83 9.05
N GLN A 31 -12.35 -4.02 10.03
CA GLN A 31 -13.10 -3.82 11.28
C GLN A 31 -14.45 -3.15 11.04
N ALA A 32 -14.51 -2.13 10.18
CA ALA A 32 -15.76 -1.49 9.80
C ALA A 32 -16.74 -2.50 9.20
N CYS A 33 -16.26 -3.38 8.32
CA CYS A 33 -17.09 -4.47 7.78
C CYS A 33 -17.60 -5.45 8.86
N LEU A 34 -16.77 -5.77 9.86
CA LEU A 34 -17.20 -6.61 10.98
C LEU A 34 -18.29 -5.95 11.82
N GLU A 35 -18.18 -4.65 12.05
CA GLU A 35 -19.17 -3.84 12.77
C GLU A 35 -20.48 -3.76 11.98
N GLU A 36 -20.42 -3.38 10.70
CA GLU A 36 -21.57 -3.31 9.79
C GLU A 36 -22.32 -4.64 9.69
N SER A 37 -21.58 -5.75 9.70
CA SER A 37 -22.13 -7.10 9.58
C SER A 37 -22.48 -7.76 10.91
N GLU A 38 -22.30 -7.07 12.05
CA GLU A 38 -22.50 -7.66 13.38
C GLU A 38 -23.90 -8.29 13.53
N GLN A 39 -24.94 -7.58 13.11
CA GLN A 39 -26.31 -8.08 13.21
C GLN A 39 -26.54 -9.32 12.32
N ALA A 40 -26.10 -9.26 11.06
CA ALA A 40 -26.20 -10.40 10.14
C ALA A 40 -25.44 -11.63 10.66
N ARG A 41 -24.28 -11.44 11.29
CA ARG A 41 -23.51 -12.51 11.93
C ARG A 41 -24.23 -13.14 13.12
N LYS A 42 -24.96 -12.35 13.91
CA LYS A 42 -25.76 -12.82 15.05
C LYS A 42 -27.02 -13.58 14.62
N GLU A 43 -27.63 -13.19 13.50
CA GLU A 43 -28.85 -13.79 12.97
C GLU A 43 -28.59 -15.12 12.24
N CYS A 44 -27.34 -15.40 11.85
CA CYS A 44 -26.96 -16.70 11.30
C CYS A 44 -26.94 -17.78 12.38
N SER A 45 -27.67 -18.89 12.14
CA SER A 45 -27.56 -20.11 12.95
C SER A 45 -26.35 -20.98 12.55
N PHE A 46 -26.03 -21.96 13.40
CA PHE A 46 -24.88 -22.88 13.27
C PHE A 46 -24.86 -23.57 11.90
N GLY A 47 -24.11 -23.00 10.94
CA GLY A 47 -23.93 -23.54 9.59
C GLY A 47 -24.05 -22.57 8.41
N GLY A 48 -24.41 -21.29 8.60
CA GLY A 48 -24.72 -20.43 7.44
C GLY A 48 -24.37 -18.96 7.54
N CYS A 49 -23.08 -18.63 7.74
CA CYS A 49 -22.55 -17.26 7.67
C CYS A 49 -21.21 -17.16 6.91
N GLY A 50 -20.84 -18.22 6.18
CA GLY A 50 -19.48 -18.46 5.67
C GLY A 50 -18.89 -17.38 4.76
N ASN A 51 -19.73 -16.53 4.16
CA ASN A 51 -19.26 -15.48 3.24
C ASN A 51 -19.17 -14.08 3.83
N ILE A 52 -19.67 -13.82 5.05
CA ILE A 52 -19.63 -12.47 5.62
C ILE A 52 -18.19 -12.07 5.97
N LEU A 53 -17.49 -12.95 6.70
CA LEU A 53 -16.08 -12.72 7.03
C LEU A 53 -15.21 -12.67 5.77
N GLY A 54 -15.52 -13.50 4.76
CA GLY A 54 -14.83 -13.50 3.47
C GLY A 54 -14.97 -12.15 2.76
N ALA A 55 -16.18 -11.60 2.72
CA ALA A 55 -16.43 -10.27 2.18
C ALA A 55 -15.66 -9.17 2.92
N CYS A 56 -15.47 -9.29 4.24
CA CYS A 56 -14.65 -8.34 4.99
C CYS A 56 -13.17 -8.43 4.63
N TYR A 57 -12.63 -9.64 4.44
CA TYR A 57 -11.28 -9.82 3.91
C TYR A 57 -11.16 -9.24 2.48
N GLU A 58 -12.15 -9.43 1.63
CA GLU A 58 -12.14 -8.86 0.28
C GLU A 58 -12.10 -7.33 0.28
N ARG A 59 -12.82 -6.67 1.20
CA ARG A 59 -12.73 -5.21 1.40
C ARG A 59 -11.32 -4.78 1.84
N GLN A 60 -10.71 -5.51 2.77
CA GLN A 60 -9.33 -5.26 3.20
C GLN A 60 -8.34 -5.38 2.03
N ILE A 61 -8.44 -6.47 1.25
CA ILE A 61 -7.60 -6.72 0.07
C ILE A 61 -7.78 -5.59 -0.95
N ALA A 62 -9.02 -5.14 -1.20
CA ALA A 62 -9.31 -4.08 -2.15
C ALA A 62 -8.61 -2.76 -1.79
N VAL A 63 -8.53 -2.40 -0.50
CA VAL A 63 -7.80 -1.20 -0.05
C VAL A 63 -6.30 -1.32 -0.35
N LEU A 64 -5.70 -2.47 -0.06
CA LEU A 64 -4.27 -2.73 -0.34
C LEU A 64 -3.97 -2.72 -1.84
N GLU A 65 -4.82 -3.34 -2.65
CA GLU A 65 -4.69 -3.37 -4.10
C GLU A 65 -4.88 -1.98 -4.74
N GLN A 66 -5.86 -1.21 -4.26
CA GLN A 66 -6.04 0.18 -4.70
C GLN A 66 -4.82 1.04 -4.38
N ASP A 67 -4.25 0.91 -3.17
CA ASP A 67 -3.05 1.65 -2.83
C ASP A 67 -1.84 1.23 -3.67
N SER A 68 -1.70 -0.08 -3.92
CA SER A 68 -0.67 -0.63 -4.80
C SER A 68 -0.77 -0.07 -6.23
N ALA A 69 -1.99 -0.01 -6.79
CA ALA A 69 -2.22 0.60 -8.09
C ALA A 69 -1.80 2.08 -8.13
N ARG A 70 -2.17 2.87 -7.11
CA ARG A 70 -1.74 4.27 -7.00
C ARG A 70 -0.24 4.44 -6.87
N VAL A 71 0.46 3.52 -6.19
CA VAL A 71 1.94 3.55 -6.12
C VAL A 71 2.53 3.18 -7.48
N ALA A 72 2.03 2.14 -8.13
CA ALA A 72 2.47 1.70 -9.45
C ALA A 72 2.29 2.81 -10.51
N GLU A 73 1.16 3.50 -10.54
CA GLU A 73 0.91 4.64 -11.44
C GLU A 73 1.92 5.78 -11.20
N ARG A 74 2.25 6.09 -9.94
CA ARG A 74 3.25 7.12 -9.61
C ARG A 74 4.64 6.81 -10.15
N VAL A 75 5.02 5.52 -10.19
CA VAL A 75 6.34 5.10 -10.66
C VAL A 75 6.42 4.84 -12.17
N GLN A 76 5.28 4.73 -12.87
CA GLN A 76 5.24 4.58 -14.34
C GLN A 76 5.89 5.76 -15.09
N GLY A 77 5.89 6.96 -14.50
CA GLY A 77 6.56 8.14 -15.08
C GLY A 77 8.04 8.30 -14.68
N ALA A 78 8.59 7.37 -13.90
CA ALA A 78 9.92 7.47 -13.30
C ALA A 78 10.92 6.46 -13.88
N ALA A 79 12.18 6.53 -13.44
CA ALA A 79 13.27 5.65 -13.86
C ALA A 79 13.02 4.15 -13.59
N CYS A 80 11.99 3.82 -12.81
CA CYS A 80 11.69 2.46 -12.37
C CYS A 80 10.40 1.89 -12.94
N ALA A 81 9.83 2.48 -14.00
CA ALA A 81 8.59 2.01 -14.61
C ALA A 81 8.64 0.50 -14.92
N GLU A 82 9.73 0.04 -15.55
CA GLU A 82 9.94 -1.38 -15.88
C GLU A 82 9.97 -2.28 -14.64
N SER A 83 10.71 -1.87 -13.59
CA SER A 83 10.77 -2.61 -12.33
C SER A 83 9.40 -2.71 -11.66
N ALA A 84 8.60 -1.64 -11.74
CA ALA A 84 7.26 -1.61 -11.15
C ALA A 84 6.30 -2.54 -11.89
N GLU A 85 6.34 -2.53 -13.23
CA GLU A 85 5.57 -3.46 -14.06
C GLU A 85 5.93 -4.91 -13.75
N LYS A 86 7.23 -5.20 -13.58
CA LYS A 86 7.70 -6.54 -13.21
C LYS A 86 7.19 -6.98 -11.84
N VAL A 87 7.27 -6.12 -10.83
CA VAL A 87 6.71 -6.40 -9.49
C VAL A 87 5.22 -6.70 -9.59
N VAL A 88 4.45 -5.85 -10.27
CA VAL A 88 3.00 -6.08 -10.45
C VAL A 88 2.74 -7.43 -11.13
N ALA A 89 3.47 -7.75 -12.21
CA ALA A 89 3.30 -9.00 -12.94
C ALA A 89 3.67 -10.24 -12.11
N GLU A 90 4.75 -10.19 -11.32
CA GLU A 90 5.16 -11.30 -10.45
C GLU A 90 4.11 -11.60 -9.38
N PHE A 91 3.60 -10.56 -8.71
CA PHE A 91 2.55 -10.75 -7.70
C PHE A 91 1.23 -11.22 -8.30
N SER A 92 0.81 -10.69 -9.46
CA SER A 92 -0.38 -11.19 -10.17
C SER A 92 -0.22 -12.63 -10.64
N GLY A 93 0.97 -13.02 -11.11
CA GLY A 93 1.27 -14.40 -11.50
C GLY A 93 1.26 -15.36 -10.30
N LEU A 94 1.76 -14.91 -9.15
CA LEU A 94 1.72 -15.67 -7.90
C LEU A 94 0.27 -15.84 -7.41
N GLU A 95 -0.55 -14.78 -7.39
CA GLU A 95 -1.96 -14.86 -7.04
C GLU A 95 -2.73 -15.83 -7.96
N ALA A 96 -2.52 -15.71 -9.27
CA ALA A 96 -3.12 -16.60 -10.26
C ALA A 96 -2.68 -18.07 -10.10
N SER A 97 -1.51 -18.31 -9.53
CA SER A 97 -1.02 -19.66 -9.24
C SER A 97 -1.61 -20.21 -7.94
N LEU A 98 -1.70 -19.36 -6.91
CA LEU A 98 -2.25 -19.73 -5.62
C LEU A 98 -3.76 -20.02 -5.70
N THR A 99 -4.52 -19.23 -6.45
CA THR A 99 -5.97 -19.43 -6.67
C THR A 99 -6.32 -20.77 -7.34
N LYS A 100 -5.37 -21.42 -8.02
CA LYS A 100 -5.56 -22.78 -8.56
C LYS A 100 -5.52 -23.86 -7.47
N LEU A 101 -5.00 -23.54 -6.29
CA LEU A 101 -4.96 -24.45 -5.16
C LEU A 101 -6.30 -24.38 -4.42
N ARG A 102 -6.97 -25.52 -4.26
CA ARG A 102 -8.23 -25.63 -3.49
C ARG A 102 -8.16 -25.06 -2.08
N GLN A 103 -6.96 -25.03 -1.50
CA GLN A 103 -6.73 -24.53 -0.15
C GLN A 103 -6.77 -23.01 -0.08
N PHE A 104 -6.73 -22.31 -1.22
CA PHE A 104 -6.60 -20.87 -1.32
C PHE A 104 -7.89 -20.18 -1.76
N ASP A 105 -8.73 -20.86 -2.54
CA ASP A 105 -9.96 -20.30 -3.06
C ASP A 105 -11.12 -20.46 -2.06
N GLY A 106 -11.63 -19.33 -1.57
CA GLY A 106 -12.80 -19.28 -0.69
C GLY A 106 -12.62 -19.91 0.71
N THR A 107 -11.37 -20.10 1.17
CA THR A 107 -11.07 -20.64 2.51
C THR A 107 -10.53 -19.54 3.43
N TRP A 108 -10.64 -19.71 4.76
CA TRP A 108 -10.05 -18.76 5.72
C TRP A 108 -8.54 -18.59 5.56
N PRO A 109 -7.73 -19.68 5.49
CA PRO A 109 -6.30 -19.53 5.26
C PRO A 109 -5.99 -18.89 3.90
N GLY A 110 -6.86 -19.11 2.90
CA GLY A 110 -6.77 -18.47 1.59
C GLY A 110 -6.94 -16.96 1.67
N PHE A 111 -7.98 -16.47 2.36
CA PHE A 111 -8.20 -15.04 2.56
C PHE A 111 -7.05 -14.37 3.31
N GLU A 112 -6.55 -14.97 4.40
CA GLU A 112 -5.40 -14.45 5.15
C GLU A 112 -4.16 -14.34 4.24
N LEU A 113 -3.87 -15.38 3.46
CA LEU A 113 -2.72 -15.37 2.57
C LEU A 113 -2.88 -14.35 1.42
N ARG A 114 -4.11 -14.09 0.94
CA ARG A 114 -4.38 -13.02 -0.03
C ARG A 114 -4.15 -11.63 0.55
N VAL A 115 -4.49 -11.40 1.82
CA VAL A 115 -4.15 -10.14 2.51
C VAL A 115 -2.64 -9.96 2.57
N GLU A 116 -1.91 -10.98 3.02
CA GLU A 116 -0.45 -10.93 3.12
C GLU A 116 0.21 -10.71 1.75
N LEU A 117 -0.34 -11.32 0.69
CA LEU A 117 0.14 -11.13 -0.68
C LEU A 117 -0.08 -9.68 -1.17
N ALA A 118 -1.27 -9.13 -0.93
CA ALA A 118 -1.60 -7.75 -1.30
C ALA A 118 -0.75 -6.74 -0.49
N GLU A 119 -0.49 -7.02 0.79
CA GLU A 119 0.39 -6.20 1.63
C GLU A 119 1.84 -6.25 1.14
N ALA A 120 2.38 -7.45 0.87
CA ALA A 120 3.73 -7.61 0.36
C ALA A 120 3.91 -6.89 -0.98
N LYS A 121 2.93 -6.98 -1.89
CA LYS A 121 2.92 -6.23 -3.16
C LYS A 121 2.97 -4.72 -2.90
N ASN A 122 2.12 -4.21 -2.00
CA ASN A 122 2.08 -2.79 -1.65
C ASN A 122 3.43 -2.31 -1.11
N GLN A 123 4.03 -3.06 -0.20
CA GLN A 123 5.33 -2.75 0.39
C GLN A 123 6.45 -2.78 -0.65
N SER A 124 6.50 -3.79 -1.52
CA SER A 124 7.49 -3.86 -2.60
C SER A 124 7.41 -2.66 -3.53
N LEU A 125 6.19 -2.24 -3.91
CA LEU A 125 5.99 -1.06 -4.75
C LEU A 125 6.36 0.24 -4.03
N LYS A 126 6.06 0.37 -2.72
CA LYS A 126 6.45 1.54 -1.92
C LYS A 126 7.96 1.66 -1.77
N LEU A 127 8.64 0.54 -1.51
CA LEU A 127 10.11 0.48 -1.45
C LEU A 127 10.70 0.92 -2.79
N LEU A 128 10.21 0.33 -3.89
CA LEU A 128 10.64 0.72 -5.23
C LEU A 128 10.43 2.24 -5.43
N ALA A 129 9.22 2.75 -5.21
CA ALA A 129 8.90 4.17 -5.39
C ALA A 129 9.85 5.10 -4.60
N SER A 130 10.26 4.70 -3.39
CA SER A 130 11.20 5.47 -2.57
C SER A 130 12.58 5.60 -3.22
N GLU A 131 13.06 4.56 -3.90
CA GLU A 131 14.34 4.57 -4.62
C GLU A 131 14.29 5.35 -5.94
N CYS A 132 13.09 5.52 -6.51
CA CYS A 132 12.88 6.11 -7.82
C CYS A 132 12.64 7.62 -7.79
N THR A 133 12.46 8.20 -6.60
CA THR A 133 12.16 9.62 -6.41
C THR A 133 13.41 10.45 -6.08
N GLU A 134 14.54 9.82 -5.73
CA GLU A 134 15.80 10.53 -5.50
C GLU A 134 16.63 10.64 -6.79
N PRO A 135 16.95 11.86 -7.27
CA PRO A 135 18.13 12.02 -8.11
C PRO A 135 19.32 11.73 -7.21
N LYS A 136 20.05 10.64 -7.48
CA LYS A 136 21.38 10.41 -6.88
C LYS A 136 22.23 11.66 -7.09
N GLN A 137 22.34 12.48 -6.05
CA GLN A 137 23.22 13.63 -6.04
C GLN A 137 24.64 13.08 -6.24
N PRO A 138 25.36 13.42 -7.32
CA PRO A 138 26.69 12.90 -7.54
C PRO A 138 27.55 13.25 -6.33
N SER A 139 28.10 12.22 -5.69
CA SER A 139 29.06 12.38 -4.58
C SER A 139 30.11 13.38 -5.01
N ALA A 140 30.19 14.50 -4.29
CA ALA A 140 31.15 15.56 -4.58
C ALA A 140 32.55 14.98 -4.72
N PRO A 141 33.37 15.44 -5.68
CA PRO A 141 34.73 14.95 -5.83
C PRO A 141 35.51 15.23 -4.53
N VAL A 142 36.13 14.19 -4.01
CA VAL A 142 37.11 14.29 -2.92
C VAL A 142 38.19 15.23 -3.40
N ARG A 143 38.28 16.42 -2.79
CA ARG A 143 39.42 17.31 -2.98
C ARG A 143 40.63 16.62 -2.36
N GLU A 144 41.49 16.03 -3.18
CA GLU A 144 42.88 15.76 -2.79
C GLU A 144 43.52 17.11 -2.44
N GLU A 145 43.69 17.34 -1.15
CA GLU A 145 44.46 18.45 -0.62
C GLU A 145 45.95 18.05 -0.73
N GLU A 146 46.61 18.53 -1.79
CA GLU A 146 48.06 18.47 -1.93
C GLU A 146 48.74 19.10 -0.70
N ARG A 147 49.52 18.30 0.02
CA ARG A 147 50.62 18.73 0.87
C ARG A 147 51.81 17.81 0.73
#